data_AF-T1JB86-F1
#
_entry.id   AF-T1JB86-F1
#
_cell.length_a   1.000
_cell.length_b   1.000
_cell.length_c   1.000
_cell.angle_alpha   90.00
_cell.angle_beta   90.00
_cell.angle_gamma   90.00
#
_symmetry.space_group_name_H-M   'P 1'
#
loop_
_entity.id
_entity.type
_entity.pdbx_description
1 polymer ?
#
loop_
_entity_poly.entity_id
_entity_poly.type
_entity_poly.pdbx_seq_one_letter_code
_entity_poly.pdbx_strand_id
1 'polypeptide(L)'
;MTATHSCVRTLDYGEHLNHIDEFLCGSPTPHFFPADKIDELKSQLFRHHLIRTDLDPHGTILHRCRNCGYCSSIHEKCTHMTSEMVNLEFQAFEANLRFQIQLVNHTSCHCVNELK
;
A
#
# COMPACT_ATOMS: atom_id res chain seq x y z
N MET A 1 -8.17 32.93 -35.22
CA MET A 1 -7.84 31.54 -35.58
C MET A 1 -7.67 30.77 -34.28
N THR A 2 -8.69 30.03 -33.87
CA THR A 2 -8.75 29.30 -32.60
C THR A 2 -8.25 27.88 -32.81
N ALA A 3 -7.17 27.51 -32.12
CA ALA A 3 -6.70 26.12 -32.07
C ALA A 3 -7.67 25.31 -31.19
N THR A 4 -8.32 24.33 -31.80
CA THR A 4 -9.07 23.30 -31.09
C THR A 4 -8.09 22.31 -30.47
N HIS A 5 -7.87 22.41 -29.15
CA HIS A 5 -7.24 21.33 -28.38
C HIS A 5 -8.22 20.14 -28.34
N SER A 6 -8.03 19.18 -29.24
CA SER A 6 -8.61 17.84 -29.09
C SER A 6 -7.60 16.96 -28.35
N CYS A 7 -7.77 16.85 -27.03
CA CYS A 7 -7.07 15.85 -26.21
C CYS A 7 -8.09 14.81 -25.75
N VAL A 8 -8.60 14.02 -26.68
CA VAL A 8 -9.18 12.71 -26.37
C VAL A 8 -8.64 11.74 -27.40
N ARG A 9 -7.54 11.05 -27.06
CA ARG A 9 -7.21 9.79 -27.72
C ARG A 9 -8.21 8.77 -27.18
N THR A 10 -9.26 8.49 -27.94
CA THR A 10 -9.98 7.23 -27.79
C THR A 10 -9.01 6.13 -28.21
N LEU A 11 -8.42 5.42 -27.23
CA LEU A 11 -7.76 4.15 -27.49
C LEU A 11 -8.79 3.22 -28.13
N ASP A 12 -8.45 2.58 -29.24
CA ASP A 12 -9.28 1.52 -29.80
C ASP A 12 -9.38 0.39 -28.78
N TYR A 13 -10.52 -0.28 -28.71
CA TYR A 13 -10.75 -1.36 -27.75
C TYR A 13 -9.70 -2.47 -27.89
N GLY A 14 -9.25 -2.76 -29.12
CA GLY A 14 -8.17 -3.70 -29.39
C GLY A 14 -6.83 -3.28 -28.80
N GLU A 15 -6.48 -1.98 -28.87
CA GLU A 15 -5.27 -1.45 -28.22
C GLU A 15 -5.41 -1.51 -26.69
N HIS A 16 -6.59 -1.19 -26.15
CA HIS A 16 -6.85 -1.28 -24.71
C HIS A 16 -6.64 -2.70 -24.18
N LEU A 17 -7.12 -3.73 -24.89
CA LEU A 17 -6.92 -5.13 -24.51
C LEU A 17 -5.44 -5.52 -24.43
N ASN A 18 -4.59 -5.00 -25.31
CA ASN A 18 -3.15 -5.29 -25.29
C ASN A 18 -2.44 -4.73 -24.04
N HIS A 19 -3.00 -3.70 -23.41
CA HIS A 19 -2.44 -3.11 -22.19
C HIS A 19 -2.96 -3.77 -20.92
N ILE A 20 -4.02 -4.57 -20.98
CA ILE A 20 -4.59 -5.20 -19.77
C ILE A 20 -3.56 -6.09 -19.08
N ASP A 21 -2.75 -6.84 -19.84
CA ASP A 21 -1.71 -7.72 -19.30
C ASP A 21 -0.62 -6.96 -18.51
N GLU A 22 -0.45 -5.65 -18.74
CA GLU A 22 0.46 -4.80 -17.97
C GLU A 22 -0.03 -4.57 -16.52
N PHE A 23 -1.30 -4.84 -16.24
CA PHE A 23 -1.95 -4.67 -14.94
C PHE A 23 -2.17 -5.98 -14.19
N LEU A 24 -1.43 -7.04 -14.53
CA LEU A 24 -1.50 -8.31 -13.81
C LEU A 24 -0.98 -8.17 -12.37
N CYS A 25 -1.64 -8.87 -11.44
CA CYS A 25 -1.13 -9.08 -10.09
C CYS A 25 0.30 -9.63 -10.15
N GLY A 26 1.25 -8.97 -9.49
CA GLY A 26 2.62 -9.48 -9.40
C GLY A 26 3.53 -8.63 -8.53
N SER A 27 3.52 -7.31 -8.74
CA SER A 27 4.36 -6.38 -7.99
C SER A 27 3.56 -5.66 -6.91
N PRO A 28 3.96 -5.74 -5.63
CA PRO A 28 3.39 -4.92 -4.57
C PRO A 28 3.41 -3.43 -4.91
N THR A 29 2.35 -2.69 -4.60
CA THR A 29 2.30 -1.23 -4.78
C THR A 29 2.55 -0.52 -3.45
N PRO A 30 3.13 0.70 -3.45
CA PRO A 30 3.34 1.46 -2.23
C PRO A 30 2.01 2.04 -1.71
N HIS A 31 1.73 1.87 -0.42
CA HIS A 31 0.59 2.49 0.26
C HIS A 31 1.08 3.29 1.46
N PHE A 32 0.51 4.48 1.65
CA PHE A 32 0.75 5.28 2.84
C PHE A 32 -0.06 4.74 4.02
N PHE A 33 0.63 4.51 5.14
CA PHE A 33 0.05 4.09 6.41
C PHE A 33 0.24 5.22 7.43
N PRO A 34 -0.83 5.98 7.74
CA PRO A 34 -0.79 6.97 8.80
C PRO A 34 -0.40 6.33 10.14
N ALA A 35 0.42 7.01 10.93
CA ALA A 35 0.88 6.50 12.22
C ALA A 35 -0.30 6.20 13.18
N ASP A 36 -1.35 7.03 13.13
CA ASP A 36 -2.61 6.86 13.88
C ASP A 36 -3.50 5.72 13.35
N LYS A 37 -3.03 4.92 12.37
CA LYS A 37 -3.70 3.71 11.88
C LYS A 37 -2.88 2.45 12.13
N ILE A 38 -1.70 2.56 12.73
CA ILE A 38 -0.84 1.43 13.06
C ILE A 38 -1.16 0.95 14.48
N ASP A 39 -1.80 -0.21 14.60
CA ASP A 39 -2.34 -0.69 15.88
C ASP A 39 -1.27 -0.99 16.94
N GLU A 40 -0.11 -1.48 16.52
CA GLU A 40 1.02 -1.68 17.43
C GLU A 40 1.50 -0.34 18.01
N LEU A 41 1.69 0.67 17.16
CA LEU A 41 2.12 2.01 17.56
C LEU A 41 1.09 2.68 18.47
N LYS A 42 -0.21 2.59 18.14
CA LYS A 42 -1.29 3.07 19.01
C LYS A 42 -1.24 2.43 20.39
N SER A 43 -1.00 1.13 20.45
CA SER A 43 -0.93 0.40 21.70
C SER A 43 0.25 0.88 22.54
N GLN A 44 1.39 1.18 21.92
CA GLN A 44 2.53 1.82 22.59
C GLN A 44 2.16 3.22 23.09
N LEU A 45 1.62 4.09 22.25
CA LEU A 45 1.20 5.45 22.63
C LEU A 45 0.19 5.47 23.77
N PHE A 46 -0.78 4.56 23.76
CA PHE A 46 -1.78 4.44 24.82
C PHE A 46 -1.14 4.16 26.18
N ARG A 47 -0.16 3.24 26.24
CA ARG A 47 0.57 2.90 27.47
C ARG A 47 1.37 4.06 28.05
N HIS A 48 1.79 5.00 27.20
CA HIS A 48 2.54 6.19 27.60
C HIS A 48 1.65 7.44 27.76
N HIS A 49 0.33 7.32 27.61
CA HIS A 49 -0.62 8.44 27.64
C HIS A 49 -0.38 9.51 26.56
N LEU A 50 0.10 9.10 25.37
CA LEU A 50 0.51 9.98 24.27
C LEU A 50 -0.38 9.90 23.01
N ILE A 51 -1.66 9.54 23.17
CA ILE A 51 -2.58 9.26 22.05
C ILE A 51 -2.81 10.49 21.14
N ARG A 52 -2.58 11.70 21.66
CA ARG A 52 -2.79 12.97 20.95
C ARG A 52 -1.49 13.68 20.58
N THR A 53 -0.35 13.02 20.72
CA THR A 53 0.95 13.64 20.43
C THR A 53 1.23 13.63 18.93
N ASP A 54 1.99 14.63 18.47
CA ASP A 54 2.53 14.64 17.13
C ASP A 54 3.68 13.64 16.99
N LEU A 55 3.61 12.84 15.93
CA LEU A 55 4.62 11.84 15.60
C LEU A 55 5.42 12.25 14.38
N ASP A 56 6.72 11.99 14.44
CA ASP A 56 7.64 12.08 13.30
C ASP A 56 8.30 10.73 13.03
N PRO A 57 8.13 10.14 11.83
CA PRO A 57 7.27 10.62 10.75
C PRO A 57 5.77 10.47 11.07
N HIS A 58 4.89 11.24 10.41
CA HIS A 58 3.43 11.12 10.57
C HIS A 58 2.84 9.80 10.04
N GLY A 59 3.65 8.99 9.39
CA GLY A 59 3.28 7.71 8.81
C GLY A 59 4.45 7.09 8.06
N THR A 60 4.18 5.99 7.38
CA THR A 60 5.19 5.26 6.61
C THR A 60 4.62 4.82 5.27
N ILE A 61 5.47 4.37 4.37
CA ILE A 61 5.06 3.71 3.13
C ILE A 61 5.39 2.23 3.26
N LEU A 62 4.39 1.39 3.01
CA LEU A 62 4.57 -0.06 2.97
C LEU A 62 4.02 -0.60 1.65
N HIS A 63 4.73 -1.57 1.09
CA HIS A 63 4.32 -2.24 -0.12
C HIS A 63 3.25 -3.29 0.19
N ARG A 64 2.17 -3.29 -0.58
CA ARG A 64 1.01 -4.18 -0.39
C ARG A 64 0.55 -4.76 -1.72
N CYS A 65 0.02 -5.97 -1.65
CA CYS A 65 -0.58 -6.65 -2.81
C CYS A 65 -2.04 -6.25 -3.05
N ARG A 66 -2.60 -5.42 -2.17
CA ARG A 66 -3.96 -4.91 -2.33
C ARG A 66 -4.01 -3.97 -3.53
N ASN A 67 -4.89 -4.27 -4.48
CA ASN A 67 -5.11 -3.48 -5.70
C ASN A 67 -3.84 -3.31 -6.56
N CYS A 68 -2.91 -4.26 -6.53
CA CYS A 68 -1.71 -4.18 -7.38
C CYS A 68 -1.93 -4.67 -8.82
N GLY A 69 -3.15 -5.11 -9.14
CA GLY A 69 -3.52 -5.60 -10.46
C GLY A 69 -4.80 -6.44 -10.40
N TYR A 70 -5.07 -7.16 -11.49
CA TYR A 70 -6.14 -8.15 -11.56
C TYR A 70 -5.58 -9.58 -11.64
N CYS A 71 -6.45 -10.56 -11.38
CA CYS A 71 -6.18 -11.97 -11.61
C CYS A 71 -7.00 -12.45 -12.81
N SER A 72 -6.42 -13.34 -13.62
CA SER A 72 -7.06 -13.82 -14.85
C SER A 72 -8.35 -14.62 -14.59
N SER A 73 -8.51 -15.15 -13.38
CA SER A 73 -9.74 -15.83 -12.94
C SER A 73 -10.52 -15.00 -11.93
N ILE A 74 -11.85 -14.98 -12.07
CA ILE A 74 -12.77 -14.32 -11.12
C ILE A 74 -12.79 -14.96 -9.72
N HIS A 75 -12.29 -16.20 -9.61
CA HIS A 75 -12.19 -16.93 -8.34
C HIS A 75 -10.84 -16.76 -7.66
N GLU A 76 -9.94 -15.99 -8.27
CA GLU A 76 -8.64 -15.68 -7.71
C GLU A 76 -8.65 -14.29 -7.09
N LYS A 77 -7.96 -14.15 -5.97
CA LYS A 77 -7.60 -12.85 -5.42
C LYS A 77 -6.09 -12.70 -5.39
N CYS A 78 -5.66 -11.46 -5.63
CA CYS A 78 -4.26 -11.10 -5.52
C CYS A 78 -3.87 -10.98 -4.04
N THR A 79 -2.92 -11.80 -3.62
CA THR A 79 -2.41 -11.89 -2.25
C THR A 79 -0.89 -11.91 -2.26
N HIS A 80 -0.28 -11.63 -1.11
CA HIS A 80 1.17 -11.71 -0.96
C HIS A 80 1.65 -13.15 -1.08
N MET A 81 2.77 -13.34 -1.79
CA MET A 81 3.49 -14.60 -1.85
C MET A 81 4.68 -14.57 -0.89
N THR A 82 5.44 -13.47 -0.92
CA THR A 82 6.58 -13.25 -0.04
C THR A 82 6.48 -11.89 0.64
N SER A 83 7.05 -11.82 1.83
CA SER A 83 7.10 -10.63 2.65
C SER A 83 8.41 -10.56 3.41
N GLU A 84 8.74 -9.36 3.87
CA GLU A 84 9.83 -9.11 4.80
C GLU A 84 9.31 -8.31 6.00
N MET A 85 10.04 -8.36 7.12
CA MET A 85 9.76 -7.51 8.27
C MET A 85 10.61 -6.25 8.16
N VAL A 86 9.99 -5.08 8.26
CA VAL A 86 10.68 -3.79 8.32
C VAL A 86 10.56 -3.19 9.72
N ASN A 87 11.70 -2.72 10.25
CA ASN A 87 11.73 -1.98 11.51
C ASN A 87 11.50 -0.50 11.21
N LEU A 88 10.56 0.10 11.92
CA LEU A 88 10.25 1.53 11.80
C LEU A 88 10.41 2.21 13.15
N GLU A 89 10.88 3.45 13.13
CA GLU A 89 11.02 4.29 14.31
C GLU A 89 10.12 5.52 14.18
N PHE A 90 9.39 5.83 15.24
CA PHE A 90 8.55 7.02 15.36
C PHE A 90 8.97 7.80 16.62
N GLN A 91 9.07 9.12 16.52
CA GLN A 91 9.36 10.01 17.64
C GLN A 91 8.12 10.80 18.04
N ALA A 92 7.75 10.77 19.31
CA ALA A 92 6.81 11.71 19.91
C ALA A 92 7.58 12.91 20.45
N PHE A 93 7.43 14.08 19.81
CA PHE A 93 8.25 15.26 20.13
C PHE A 93 8.01 15.80 21.53
N GLU A 94 6.75 15.90 21.96
CA GLU A 94 6.38 16.48 23.25
C GLU A 94 6.97 15.70 24.43
N ALA A 95 7.07 14.38 24.28
CA ALA A 95 7.58 13.47 25.31
C ALA A 95 9.06 13.11 25.13
N ASN A 96 9.66 13.49 24.00
CA ASN A 96 10.98 13.04 23.57
C ASN A 96 11.15 11.51 23.67
N LEU A 97 10.10 10.76 23.31
CA LEU A 97 10.07 9.29 23.33
C LEU A 97 10.14 8.73 21.92
N ARG A 98 10.83 7.60 21.76
CA ARG A 98 10.94 6.86 20.51
C ARG A 98 10.24 5.53 20.62
N PHE A 99 9.53 5.16 19.57
CA PHE A 99 8.78 3.93 19.45
C PHE A 99 9.30 3.15 18.26
N GLN A 100 9.72 1.91 18.50
CA GLN A 100 10.13 0.99 17.45
C GLN A 100 9.03 -0.05 17.26
N ILE A 101 8.67 -0.27 16.00
CA ILE A 101 7.65 -1.25 15.60
C ILE A 101 8.15 -2.08 14.44
N GLN A 102 7.59 -3.28 14.29
CA GLN A 102 7.88 -4.15 13.16
C GLN A 102 6.64 -4.35 12.32
N LEU A 103 6.70 -3.94 11.05
CA LEU A 103 5.60 -4.12 10.12
C LEU A 103 6.00 -5.05 8.99
N VAL A 104 5.03 -5.79 8.47
CA VAL A 104 5.21 -6.63 7.28
C VAL A 104 5.28 -5.70 6.06
N ASN A 105 6.21 -5.93 5.15
CA ASN A 105 6.31 -5.30 3.83
C ASN A 105 6.19 -6.42 2.77
N HIS A 106 5.23 -6.33 1.85
CA HIS A 106 5.09 -7.37 0.83
C HIS A 106 6.17 -7.18 -0.23
N THR A 107 6.83 -8.26 -0.65
CA THR A 107 7.91 -8.22 -1.65
C THR A 107 7.52 -8.87 -2.98
N SER A 108 6.51 -9.75 -2.98
CA SER A 108 5.90 -10.27 -4.21
C SER A 108 4.42 -10.62 -4.00
N CYS A 109 3.65 -10.59 -5.08
CA CYS A 109 2.23 -10.92 -5.09
C CYS A 109 1.93 -12.06 -6.07
N HIS A 110 0.86 -12.80 -5.80
CA HIS A 110 0.35 -13.85 -6.68
C HIS A 110 -1.16 -14.00 -6.54
N CYS A 111 -1.76 -14.56 -7.59
CA CYS A 111 -3.18 -14.92 -7.60
C CYS A 111 -3.38 -16.27 -6.92
N VAL A 112 -4.26 -16.30 -5.92
CA VAL A 112 -4.63 -17.53 -5.20
C VAL A 112 -6.12 -17.75 -5.35
N ASN A 113 -6.49 -18.99 -5.66
CA ASN A 113 -7.88 -19.41 -5.75
C ASN A 113 -8.48 -19.52 -4.34
N GLU A 114 -9.56 -18.79 -4.08
CA GLU A 114 -10.21 -18.75 -2.77
C GLU A 114 -11.10 -19.97 -2.47
N LEU A 115 -11.31 -20.86 -3.44
CA LEU A 115 -12.16 -22.04 -3.31
C LEU A 115 -11.40 -23.31 -2.89
N LYS A 116 -10.16 -23.18 -2.40
CA LYS A 116 -9.33 -24.28 -1.89
C LYS A 116 -9.14 -24.21 -0.38
#